data_AF-A0A929BM26-F1
#
_entry.id   AF-A0A929BM26-F1
#
_cell.length_a   1.000
_cell.length_b   1.000
_cell.length_c   1.000
_cell.angle_alpha   90.00
_cell.angle_beta   90.00
_cell.angle_gamma   90.00
#
_symmetry.space_group_name_H-M   'P 1'
#
loop_
_entity.id
_entity.type
_entity.pdbx_description
1 polymer ?
#
loop_
_entity_poly.entity_id
_entity_poly.type
_entity_poly.pdbx_seq_one_letter_code
_entity_poly.pdbx_strand_id
1 'polypeptide(L)'
;MNGFVTIQGKVIGSNSIQYEERIIECWTNSMQAAVVPQPLDLTPYEGKVIEVGGRLHGNLWEARFEGVIHEEGYQEITGKVLGFNIIEGHDGPVGCYRHGIVEAWYLPLNLSEYLGRIITVAGELHGRSLYRATIIGVPEITVDRDPAKEAKSLNDLLIIRAANRDRIEAVNRNLGTALGFKWTNGQRTDHSCVIIFVPQKTLPWLVPDEEKAPEVLEAPDGKWCFTDVVTGGKAESLEDIGSLPELSEENKEVVRELKSGRIGLIGGIQLAFFSDGIEDDQHSAVGTAGIAVLHRETNRIGFLTNQHVADAPGRRIFHPWHNYFHIGRSYSIKEYEADQDWYNGVIDEAQSYVRCDCGFVEMEERLESNVESGLYAIGKTGELLKIEPETMDIIGQKVISIGRTRGVQRGRIVAYAYEFKDEYYSIYTDLLIIGEDGKAFSWKGDSGKIIVTDDDAHRPIALLWGGWQERLRHGREQENWTYAIDLGKVLDRLNLELFE
;
A
#
# COMPACT_ATOMS: atom_id res chain seq x y z
N MET A 1 -9.05 -38.30 -28.51
CA MET A 1 -8.61 -37.41 -27.42
C MET A 1 -7.13 -37.17 -27.57
N ASN A 2 -6.72 -36.11 -28.29
CA ASN A 2 -5.36 -35.57 -28.19
C ASN A 2 -5.54 -34.11 -27.80
N GLY A 3 -5.41 -33.84 -26.51
CA GLY A 3 -5.50 -32.50 -25.95
C GLY A 3 -4.30 -31.65 -26.34
N PHE A 4 -4.42 -30.34 -26.17
CA PHE A 4 -3.27 -29.47 -26.10
C PHE A 4 -2.37 -29.96 -24.96
N VAL A 5 -1.07 -30.15 -25.24
CA VAL A 5 -0.09 -30.61 -24.27
C VAL A 5 1.07 -29.63 -24.20
N THR A 6 1.71 -29.60 -23.05
CA THR A 6 2.89 -28.80 -22.79
C THR A 6 4.07 -29.74 -22.57
N ILE A 7 5.15 -29.53 -23.32
CA ILE A 7 6.34 -30.40 -23.31
C ILE A 7 7.56 -29.57 -22.94
N GLN A 8 8.39 -30.12 -22.05
CA GLN A 8 9.63 -29.51 -21.61
C GLN A 8 10.80 -30.23 -22.27
N GLY A 9 11.61 -29.55 -23.07
CA GLY A 9 12.70 -30.19 -23.81
C GLY A 9 13.89 -29.27 -24.06
N LYS A 10 15.07 -29.87 -24.22
CA LYS A 10 16.30 -29.13 -24.53
C LYS A 10 16.32 -28.75 -26.00
N VAL A 11 16.51 -27.48 -26.35
CA VAL A 11 16.63 -27.08 -27.75
C VAL A 11 17.95 -27.59 -28.32
N ILE A 12 17.84 -28.36 -29.40
CA ILE A 12 18.98 -29.00 -30.07
C ILE A 12 19.10 -28.60 -31.55
N GLY A 13 18.25 -27.67 -32.00
CA GLY A 13 18.26 -27.15 -33.37
C GLY A 13 17.25 -26.02 -33.53
N SER A 14 17.20 -25.43 -34.73
CA SER A 14 16.40 -24.22 -35.01
C SER A 14 14.90 -24.35 -34.77
N ASN A 15 14.36 -25.57 -34.73
CA ASN A 15 12.94 -25.84 -34.48
C ASN A 15 12.71 -27.17 -33.77
N SER A 16 13.73 -27.70 -33.08
CA SER A 16 13.68 -29.04 -32.50
C SER A 16 14.11 -29.06 -31.05
N ILE A 17 13.34 -29.78 -30.24
CA ILE A 17 13.66 -30.06 -28.84
C ILE A 17 13.96 -31.55 -28.64
N GLN A 18 14.89 -31.86 -27.75
CA GLN A 18 15.10 -33.18 -27.20
C GLN A 18 14.22 -33.35 -25.97
N TYR A 19 13.29 -34.30 -26.04
CA TYR A 19 12.44 -34.71 -24.94
C TYR A 19 12.63 -36.21 -24.72
N GLU A 20 13.12 -36.57 -23.53
CA GLU A 20 13.60 -37.93 -23.24
C GLU A 20 14.65 -38.40 -24.28
N GLU A 21 14.45 -39.58 -24.89
CA GLU A 21 15.31 -40.14 -25.95
C GLU A 21 14.83 -39.77 -27.37
N ARG A 22 13.92 -38.79 -27.51
CA ARG A 22 13.30 -38.44 -28.79
C ARG A 22 13.56 -36.98 -29.18
N ILE A 23 13.67 -36.76 -30.48
CA ILE A 23 13.71 -35.43 -31.08
C ILE A 23 12.29 -35.09 -31.54
N ILE A 24 11.78 -33.94 -31.11
CA ILE A 24 10.47 -33.42 -31.48
C ILE A 24 10.69 -32.12 -32.24
N GLU A 25 10.15 -32.05 -33.46
CA GLU A 25 10.11 -30.80 -34.22
C GLU A 25 8.85 -30.00 -33.88
N CYS A 26 9.00 -28.68 -33.75
CA CYS A 26 7.95 -27.76 -33.35
C CYS A 26 7.50 -26.91 -34.55
N TRP A 27 6.21 -26.95 -34.88
CA TRP A 27 5.61 -26.30 -36.04
C TRP A 27 4.44 -25.39 -35.61
N THR A 28 4.40 -24.15 -36.10
CA THR A 28 3.43 -23.13 -35.67
C THR A 28 2.04 -23.32 -36.29
N ASN A 29 1.93 -24.01 -37.42
CA ASN A 29 0.66 -24.28 -38.10
C ASN A 29 0.05 -25.63 -37.69
N SER A 30 -1.23 -25.83 -38.01
CA SER A 30 -1.90 -27.12 -37.77
C SER A 30 -1.52 -28.13 -38.84
N MET A 31 -1.45 -29.41 -38.47
CA MET A 31 -1.12 -30.51 -39.38
C MET A 31 -2.07 -30.60 -40.59
N GLN A 32 -3.33 -30.20 -40.42
CA GLN A 32 -4.37 -30.23 -41.45
C GLN A 32 -4.29 -29.04 -42.42
N ALA A 33 -3.66 -27.93 -42.00
CA ALA A 33 -3.49 -26.72 -42.80
C ALA A 33 -2.13 -26.66 -43.53
N ALA A 34 -1.21 -27.60 -43.27
CA ALA A 34 0.14 -27.55 -43.79
C ALA A 34 0.26 -28.16 -45.20
N VAL A 35 0.29 -27.32 -46.24
CA VAL A 35 0.93 -27.67 -47.52
C VAL A 35 2.47 -27.56 -47.41
N VAL A 36 2.94 -26.67 -46.53
CA VAL A 36 4.35 -26.49 -46.13
C VAL A 36 4.39 -26.20 -44.62
N PRO A 37 5.10 -27.00 -43.80
CA PRO A 37 5.23 -26.74 -42.35
C PRO A 37 5.98 -25.44 -42.05
N GLN A 38 5.51 -24.65 -41.07
CA GLN A 38 6.18 -23.43 -40.62
C GLN A 38 6.90 -23.69 -39.29
N PRO A 39 8.24 -23.63 -39.22
CA PRO A 39 8.97 -23.95 -38.01
C PRO A 39 8.74 -22.88 -36.93
N LEU A 40 8.60 -23.32 -35.68
CA LEU A 40 8.77 -22.44 -34.53
C LEU A 40 10.26 -22.14 -34.38
N ASP A 41 10.67 -20.88 -34.49
CA ASP A 41 12.08 -20.49 -34.34
C ASP A 41 12.51 -20.61 -32.87
N LEU A 42 13.31 -21.63 -32.60
CA LEU A 42 13.89 -21.93 -31.30
C LEU A 42 15.38 -21.57 -31.23
N THR A 43 15.96 -21.04 -32.30
CA THR A 43 17.38 -20.67 -32.37
C THR A 43 17.86 -19.81 -31.19
N PRO A 44 17.08 -18.82 -30.68
CA PRO A 44 17.48 -18.01 -29.51
C PRO A 44 17.64 -18.81 -28.19
N TYR A 45 17.18 -20.05 -28.18
CA TYR A 45 17.11 -20.91 -27.01
C TYR A 45 17.97 -22.17 -27.16
N GLU A 46 18.82 -22.26 -28.18
CA GLU A 46 19.71 -23.41 -28.38
C GLU A 46 20.50 -23.75 -27.11
N GLY A 47 20.45 -25.02 -26.70
CA GLY A 47 21.06 -25.51 -25.46
C GLY A 47 20.23 -25.31 -24.20
N LYS A 48 19.17 -24.51 -24.21
CA LYS A 48 18.28 -24.28 -23.04
C LYS A 48 17.17 -25.32 -22.99
N VAL A 49 16.67 -25.60 -21.79
CA VAL A 49 15.42 -26.36 -21.59
C VAL A 49 14.27 -25.37 -21.61
N ILE A 50 13.36 -25.56 -22.57
CA ILE A 50 12.21 -24.69 -22.79
C ILE A 50 10.92 -25.46 -22.63
N GLU A 51 9.84 -24.72 -22.40
CA GLU A 51 8.48 -25.22 -22.45
C GLU A 51 7.82 -24.81 -23.76
N VAL A 52 7.29 -25.79 -24.49
CA VAL A 52 6.55 -25.58 -25.73
C VAL A 52 5.18 -26.24 -25.62
N GLY A 53 4.13 -25.46 -25.78
CA GLY A 53 2.75 -25.91 -25.82
C GLY A 53 2.31 -26.21 -27.25
N GLY A 54 1.52 -27.26 -27.47
CA GLY A 54 0.96 -27.58 -28.79
C GLY A 54 0.17 -28.89 -28.83
N ARG A 55 -0.16 -29.34 -30.03
CA ARG A 55 -0.83 -30.63 -30.27
C ARG A 55 0.18 -31.68 -30.70
N LEU A 56 0.42 -32.67 -29.85
CA LEU A 56 1.40 -33.72 -30.10
C LEU A 56 0.84 -34.81 -31.04
N HIS A 57 1.45 -34.92 -32.23
CA HIS A 57 1.18 -35.93 -33.25
C HIS A 57 2.51 -36.42 -33.85
N GLY A 58 3.37 -37.03 -33.04
CA GLY A 58 4.76 -37.34 -33.37
C GLY A 58 5.66 -36.11 -33.19
N ASN A 59 5.38 -35.07 -33.98
CA ASN A 59 5.90 -33.72 -33.81
C ASN A 59 4.88 -32.82 -33.09
N LEU A 60 5.31 -31.65 -32.63
CA LEU A 60 4.44 -30.68 -31.98
C LEU A 60 3.89 -29.69 -33.03
N TRP A 61 2.57 -29.69 -33.21
CA TRP A 61 1.86 -28.81 -34.15
C TRP A 61 1.08 -27.74 -33.41
N GLU A 62 0.78 -26.63 -34.07
CA GLU A 62 0.25 -25.43 -33.40
C GLU A 62 1.14 -25.02 -32.20
N ALA A 63 2.45 -25.23 -32.36
CA ALA A 63 3.44 -25.07 -31.31
C ALA A 63 3.64 -23.59 -30.97
N ARG A 64 3.63 -23.29 -29.67
CA ARG A 64 3.94 -21.96 -29.12
C ARG A 64 4.94 -22.09 -27.98
N PHE A 65 5.92 -21.19 -27.97
CA PHE A 65 6.85 -21.06 -26.86
C PHE A 65 6.10 -20.53 -25.63
N GLU A 66 6.18 -21.25 -24.51
CA GLU A 66 5.48 -20.91 -23.27
C GLU A 66 6.44 -20.32 -22.23
N GLY A 67 7.71 -20.73 -22.22
CA GLY A 67 8.70 -20.23 -21.27
C GLY A 67 10.01 -21.01 -21.28
N VAL A 68 10.97 -20.60 -20.46
CA VAL A 68 12.23 -21.33 -20.20
C VAL A 68 12.12 -21.99 -18.82
N ILE A 69 12.44 -23.29 -18.71
CA ILE A 69 12.15 -24.13 -17.52
C ILE A 69 13.36 -24.42 -16.61
N HIS A 70 14.62 -24.09 -16.99
CA HIS A 70 15.92 -24.25 -16.25
C HIS A 70 16.79 -25.51 -16.61
N GLU A 71 18.14 -25.61 -16.45
CA GLU A 71 19.20 -24.70 -15.93
C GLU A 71 20.65 -25.05 -16.35
N GLU A 72 21.45 -24.02 -16.68
CA GLU A 72 22.83 -23.85 -16.18
C GLU A 72 22.89 -22.41 -15.66
N GLY A 73 23.15 -22.20 -14.36
CA GLY A 73 23.51 -20.87 -13.85
C GLY A 73 22.81 -20.38 -12.58
N TYR A 74 21.65 -20.87 -12.12
CA TYR A 74 21.11 -20.33 -10.86
C TYR A 74 21.91 -20.83 -9.66
N GLN A 75 22.36 -19.93 -8.79
CA GLN A 75 23.09 -20.27 -7.58
C GLN A 75 22.64 -19.41 -6.41
N GLU A 76 22.60 -20.05 -5.25
CA GLU A 76 22.54 -19.38 -3.95
C GLU A 76 23.96 -19.29 -3.40
N ILE A 77 24.40 -18.08 -3.11
CA ILE A 77 25.74 -17.83 -2.57
C ILE A 77 25.57 -17.15 -1.22
N THR A 78 25.95 -17.88 -0.18
CA THR A 78 26.09 -17.35 1.18
C THR A 78 27.52 -16.87 1.39
N GLY A 79 27.68 -15.58 1.66
CA GLY A 79 28.99 -14.96 1.70
C GLY A 79 29.03 -13.65 2.45
N LYS A 80 30.22 -13.25 2.90
CA LYS A 80 30.44 -11.94 3.50
C LYS A 80 30.35 -10.86 2.44
N VAL A 81 29.62 -9.77 2.68
CA VAL A 81 29.58 -8.64 1.74
C VAL A 81 30.91 -7.87 1.81
N LEU A 82 31.57 -7.76 0.66
CA LEU A 82 32.88 -7.15 0.51
C LEU A 82 32.81 -5.73 -0.08
N GLY A 83 31.69 -5.35 -0.69
CA GLY A 83 31.53 -4.04 -1.33
C GLY A 83 30.09 -3.71 -1.72
N PHE A 84 29.91 -2.65 -2.49
CA PHE A 84 28.59 -2.11 -2.87
C PHE A 84 27.68 -3.14 -3.54
N ASN A 85 28.24 -4.08 -4.30
CA ASN A 85 27.49 -5.15 -4.95
C ASN A 85 28.28 -6.47 -4.96
N ILE A 86 29.17 -6.69 -4.00
CA ILE A 86 30.10 -7.83 -4.02
C ILE A 86 29.94 -8.67 -2.77
N ILE A 87 29.79 -9.98 -2.94
CA ILE A 87 29.82 -10.98 -1.86
C ILE A 87 31.02 -11.92 -2.02
N GLU A 88 31.51 -12.46 -0.92
CA GLU A 88 32.51 -13.52 -0.91
C GLU A 88 31.88 -14.86 -1.31
N GLY A 89 32.12 -15.30 -2.54
CA GLY A 89 31.73 -16.64 -3.00
C GLY A 89 32.80 -17.69 -2.68
N HIS A 90 32.46 -18.96 -2.89
CA HIS A 90 33.35 -20.10 -2.64
C HIS A 90 34.71 -19.97 -3.36
N ASP A 91 34.69 -19.49 -4.62
CA ASP A 91 35.89 -19.36 -5.48
C ASP A 91 36.39 -17.91 -5.61
N GLY A 92 36.00 -17.04 -4.67
CA GLY A 92 36.39 -15.64 -4.60
C GLY A 92 35.20 -14.66 -4.75
N PRO A 93 35.48 -13.35 -4.89
CA PRO A 93 34.45 -12.32 -4.92
C PRO A 93 33.49 -12.47 -6.11
N VAL A 94 32.19 -12.32 -5.84
CA VAL A 94 31.10 -12.39 -6.81
C VAL A 94 30.33 -11.07 -6.84
N GLY A 95 30.21 -10.46 -8.02
CA GLY A 95 29.41 -9.24 -8.22
C GLY A 95 27.92 -9.55 -8.44
N CYS A 96 27.01 -8.87 -7.75
CA CYS A 96 25.58 -9.12 -7.80
C CYS A 96 24.83 -7.99 -8.53
N TYR A 97 23.89 -8.34 -9.41
CA TYR A 97 23.16 -7.41 -10.27
C TYR A 97 21.68 -7.76 -10.29
N ARG A 98 20.81 -6.77 -10.11
CA ARG A 98 19.35 -6.98 -9.96
C ARG A 98 18.67 -7.48 -11.24
N HIS A 99 19.31 -7.27 -12.38
CA HIS A 99 18.78 -7.57 -13.71
C HIS A 99 19.68 -8.54 -14.48
N GLY A 100 19.25 -8.94 -15.68
CA GLY A 100 20.02 -9.78 -16.57
C GLY A 100 21.29 -9.09 -17.09
N ILE A 101 22.16 -9.88 -17.74
CA ILE A 101 23.51 -9.47 -18.23
C ILE A 101 23.51 -8.16 -19.02
N VAL A 102 22.48 -7.93 -19.84
CA VAL A 102 22.38 -6.76 -20.74
C VAL A 102 22.18 -5.45 -19.97
N GLU A 103 21.50 -5.51 -18.82
CA GLU A 103 21.11 -4.35 -18.00
C GLU A 103 22.04 -4.14 -16.79
N ALA A 104 22.92 -5.10 -16.52
CA ALA A 104 23.73 -5.19 -15.31
C ALA A 104 24.67 -3.99 -15.09
N TRP A 105 25.13 -3.32 -16.15
CA TRP A 105 26.00 -2.15 -16.05
C TRP A 105 25.33 -0.93 -15.40
N TYR A 106 24.00 -0.89 -15.37
CA TYR A 106 23.24 0.27 -14.90
C TYR A 106 22.56 0.06 -13.54
N LEU A 107 22.37 -1.19 -13.10
CA LEU A 107 21.57 -1.51 -11.91
C LEU A 107 22.21 -2.62 -11.04
N PRO A 108 23.35 -2.31 -10.37
CA PRO A 108 23.92 -3.19 -9.35
C PRO A 108 22.93 -3.50 -8.23
N LEU A 109 22.97 -4.73 -7.69
CA LEU A 109 22.27 -5.05 -6.46
C LEU A 109 23.00 -4.33 -5.32
N ASN A 110 22.35 -3.35 -4.70
CA ASN A 110 22.94 -2.58 -3.61
C ASN A 110 23.02 -3.43 -2.33
N LEU A 111 24.24 -3.76 -1.92
CA LEU A 111 24.58 -4.51 -0.73
C LEU A 111 25.25 -3.64 0.35
N SER A 112 25.31 -2.31 0.18
CA SER A 112 26.03 -1.42 1.11
C SER A 112 25.55 -1.52 2.56
N GLU A 113 24.26 -1.78 2.77
CA GLU A 113 23.68 -1.97 4.12
C GLU A 113 24.22 -3.23 4.83
N TYR A 114 24.84 -4.15 4.09
CA TYR A 114 25.34 -5.43 4.59
C TYR A 114 26.86 -5.50 4.65
N LEU A 115 27.58 -4.41 4.41
CA LEU A 115 29.04 -4.44 4.34
C LEU A 115 29.64 -5.11 5.58
N GLY A 116 30.38 -6.21 5.37
CA GLY A 116 30.99 -7.01 6.42
C GLY A 116 30.08 -8.07 7.07
N ARG A 117 28.79 -8.15 6.73
CA ARG A 117 27.84 -9.18 7.19
C ARG A 117 27.78 -10.35 6.21
N ILE A 118 27.41 -11.54 6.70
CA ILE A 118 27.18 -12.74 5.88
C ILE A 118 25.73 -12.70 5.40
N ILE A 119 25.48 -12.75 4.09
CA ILE A 119 24.13 -12.80 3.51
C ILE A 119 24.05 -13.92 2.48
N THR A 120 22.85 -14.34 2.12
CA THR A 120 22.58 -15.24 1.00
C THR A 120 21.93 -14.47 -0.14
N VAL A 121 22.58 -14.49 -1.31
CA VAL A 121 22.05 -13.91 -2.54
C VAL A 121 21.82 -15.04 -3.54
N ALA A 122 20.66 -15.05 -4.18
CA ALA A 122 20.32 -16.01 -5.21
C ALA A 122 20.16 -15.33 -6.56
N GLY A 123 20.64 -15.95 -7.63
CA GLY A 123 20.51 -15.45 -8.99
C GLY A 123 21.28 -16.27 -10.01
N GLU A 124 21.29 -15.81 -11.25
CA GLU A 124 21.93 -16.45 -12.39
C GLU A 124 23.45 -16.13 -12.38
N LEU A 125 24.28 -17.04 -11.87
CA LEU A 125 25.74 -16.96 -11.89
C LEU A 125 26.28 -17.16 -13.30
N HIS A 126 26.93 -16.15 -13.85
CA HIS A 126 27.77 -16.27 -15.05
C HIS A 126 29.17 -15.70 -14.73
N GLY A 127 30.18 -16.57 -14.83
CA GLY A 127 31.54 -16.23 -14.41
C GLY A 127 31.59 -15.89 -12.91
N ARG A 128 32.06 -14.69 -12.56
CA ARG A 128 32.09 -14.17 -11.18
C ARG A 128 30.98 -13.16 -10.91
N SER A 129 29.85 -13.27 -11.59
CA SER A 129 28.75 -12.34 -11.44
C SER A 129 27.41 -13.04 -11.39
N LEU A 130 26.59 -12.67 -10.41
CA LEU A 130 25.24 -13.14 -10.16
C LEU A 130 24.26 -12.12 -10.75
N TYR A 131 23.48 -12.51 -11.76
CA TYR A 131 22.48 -11.69 -12.44
C TYR A 131 21.07 -12.03 -11.97
N ARG A 132 20.11 -11.11 -12.15
CA ARG A 132 18.77 -11.22 -11.56
C ARG A 132 18.82 -11.54 -10.06
N ALA A 133 19.87 -11.04 -9.42
CA ALA A 133 20.24 -11.38 -8.07
C ALA A 133 19.26 -10.75 -7.08
N THR A 134 18.78 -11.57 -6.15
CA THR A 134 17.90 -11.18 -5.06
C THR A 134 18.49 -11.66 -3.75
N ILE A 135 18.42 -10.83 -2.71
CA ILE A 135 18.83 -11.25 -1.37
C ILE A 135 17.73 -12.15 -0.82
N ILE A 136 18.06 -13.42 -0.57
CA ILE A 136 17.11 -14.43 -0.10
C ILE A 136 17.34 -14.82 1.36
N GLY A 137 18.46 -14.40 1.94
CA GLY A 137 18.77 -14.63 3.35
C GLY A 137 19.68 -13.55 3.91
N VAL A 138 19.36 -13.08 5.11
CA VAL A 138 20.25 -12.27 5.96
C VAL A 138 20.30 -12.92 7.33
N PRO A 139 21.35 -12.66 8.12
CA PRO A 139 21.37 -13.12 9.50
C PRO A 139 20.14 -12.57 10.22
N GLU A 140 19.49 -13.40 11.02
CA GLU A 140 18.52 -12.90 12.00
C GLU A 140 19.17 -11.77 12.80
N ILE A 141 18.39 -10.73 13.06
CA ILE A 141 18.88 -9.58 13.80
C ILE A 141 18.99 -10.01 15.26
N THR A 142 20.18 -10.44 15.67
CA THR A 142 20.46 -10.77 17.07
C THR A 142 20.70 -9.48 17.84
N VAL A 143 19.80 -9.16 18.75
CA VAL A 143 19.96 -8.05 19.71
C VAL A 143 20.27 -8.61 21.10
N ASP A 144 21.06 -7.86 21.88
CA ASP A 144 21.29 -8.15 23.29
C ASP A 144 20.10 -7.67 24.14
N ARG A 145 18.94 -8.28 23.90
CA ARG A 145 17.67 -7.98 24.57
C ARG A 145 16.88 -9.27 24.78
N ASP A 146 16.07 -9.30 25.85
CA ASP A 146 15.20 -10.44 26.15
C ASP A 146 14.06 -10.53 25.12
N PRO A 147 14.01 -11.58 24.27
CA PRO A 147 12.96 -11.73 23.25
C PRO A 147 11.55 -11.82 23.84
N ALA A 148 11.41 -12.22 25.12
CA ALA A 148 10.11 -12.26 25.79
C ALA A 148 9.52 -10.85 26.03
N LYS A 149 10.36 -9.81 25.98
CA LYS A 149 9.99 -8.41 26.16
C LYS A 149 9.86 -7.63 24.85
N GLU A 150 10.04 -8.27 23.70
CA GLU A 150 9.78 -7.61 22.42
C GLU A 150 8.30 -7.23 22.31
N ALA A 151 8.03 -6.01 21.84
CA ALA A 151 6.69 -5.47 21.65
C ALA A 151 5.88 -6.32 20.66
N LYS A 152 4.62 -6.61 21.00
CA LYS A 152 3.73 -7.46 20.17
C LYS A 152 2.42 -6.78 19.77
N SER A 153 2.23 -5.53 20.17
CA SER A 153 0.99 -4.80 19.97
C SER A 153 1.22 -3.33 19.61
N LEU A 154 0.19 -2.71 19.04
CA LEU A 154 0.19 -1.27 18.78
C LEU A 154 0.35 -0.47 20.07
N ASN A 155 -0.29 -0.88 21.17
CA ASN A 155 -0.15 -0.21 22.46
C ASN A 155 1.28 -0.29 23.01
N ASP A 156 1.96 -1.43 22.89
CA ASP A 156 3.37 -1.55 23.28
C ASP A 156 4.24 -0.56 22.50
N LEU A 157 4.02 -0.48 21.19
CA LEU A 157 4.75 0.43 20.33
C LEU A 157 4.42 1.90 20.58
N LEU A 158 3.18 2.26 20.93
CA LEU A 158 2.80 3.62 21.34
C LEU A 158 3.53 4.04 22.63
N ILE A 159 3.60 3.14 23.62
CA ILE A 159 4.28 3.39 24.89
C ILE A 159 5.79 3.54 24.68
N ILE A 160 6.42 2.62 23.93
CA ILE A 160 7.85 2.72 23.59
C ILE A 160 8.13 3.99 22.78
N ARG A 161 7.25 4.27 21.80
CA ARG A 161 6.93 5.58 21.20
C ARG A 161 7.27 6.76 22.10
N ALA A 162 6.30 7.03 22.96
CA ALA A 162 6.27 8.19 23.84
C ALA A 162 7.47 8.23 24.80
N ALA A 163 7.88 7.07 25.33
CA ALA A 163 9.03 6.98 26.25
C ALA A 163 10.37 7.37 25.61
N ASN A 164 10.49 7.31 24.28
CA ASN A 164 11.72 7.57 23.55
C ASN A 164 11.66 8.86 22.72
N ARG A 165 10.70 9.75 22.99
CA ARG A 165 10.43 10.94 22.17
C ARG A 165 11.69 11.77 21.91
N ASP A 166 12.42 12.20 22.93
CA ASP A 166 13.62 13.03 22.77
C ASP A 166 14.69 12.36 21.88
N ARG A 167 14.84 11.04 22.01
CA ARG A 167 15.79 10.25 21.21
C ARG A 167 15.36 10.15 19.75
N ILE A 168 14.06 10.01 19.51
CA ILE A 168 13.47 9.99 18.17
C ILE A 168 13.56 11.38 17.51
N GLU A 169 13.31 12.45 18.27
CA GLU A 169 13.47 13.83 17.81
C GLU A 169 14.91 14.16 17.41
N ALA A 170 15.90 13.60 18.11
CA ALA A 170 17.31 13.79 17.81
C ALA A 170 17.75 13.15 16.48
N VAL A 171 16.98 12.20 15.92
CA VAL A 171 17.35 11.53 14.67
C VAL A 171 17.47 12.54 13.54
N ASN A 172 18.57 12.46 12.79
CA ASN A 172 18.96 13.41 11.74
C ASN A 172 17.81 13.70 10.78
N ARG A 173 17.25 14.91 10.89
CA ARG A 173 16.13 15.42 10.10
C ARG A 173 14.90 14.52 10.14
N ASN A 174 14.56 13.98 11.31
CA ASN A 174 13.31 13.25 11.54
C ASN A 174 12.10 14.01 10.97
N LEU A 175 11.35 13.33 10.10
CA LEU A 175 10.19 13.86 9.39
C LEU A 175 8.86 13.48 10.07
N GLY A 176 8.87 12.48 10.93
CA GLY A 176 7.70 11.89 11.59
C GLY A 176 7.96 10.43 11.94
N THR A 177 6.99 9.78 12.57
CA THR A 177 7.08 8.36 12.93
C THR A 177 5.78 7.61 12.72
N ALA A 178 5.84 6.29 12.51
CA ALA A 178 4.67 5.41 12.50
C ALA A 178 5.00 4.10 13.21
N LEU A 179 3.97 3.29 13.46
CA LEU A 179 4.09 1.96 14.03
C LEU A 179 3.92 0.92 12.93
N GLY A 180 4.77 -0.09 12.89
CA GLY A 180 4.78 -1.04 11.78
C GLY A 180 5.58 -2.30 12.06
N PHE A 181 5.86 -3.03 10.99
CA PHE A 181 6.82 -4.12 11.00
C PHE A 181 8.14 -3.68 10.42
N LYS A 182 9.22 -4.24 10.94
CA LYS A 182 10.55 -4.00 10.39
C LYS A 182 10.64 -4.59 8.98
N TRP A 183 11.28 -3.87 8.08
CA TRP A 183 11.66 -4.39 6.79
C TRP A 183 13.15 -4.65 6.74
N THR A 184 13.52 -5.70 6.01
CA THR A 184 14.90 -6.03 5.70
C THR A 184 14.92 -6.62 4.29
N ASN A 185 15.75 -6.08 3.39
CA ASN A 185 15.79 -6.47 1.97
C ASN A 185 14.49 -6.30 1.18
N GLY A 186 13.64 -5.34 1.55
CA GLY A 186 12.33 -5.23 0.92
C GLY A 186 11.40 -6.40 1.24
N GLN A 187 11.73 -7.20 2.27
CA GLN A 187 10.83 -8.16 2.88
C GLN A 187 10.42 -7.66 4.26
N ARG A 188 9.13 -7.79 4.56
CA ARG A 188 8.59 -7.53 5.88
C ARG A 188 9.01 -8.67 6.82
N THR A 189 9.50 -8.34 8.02
CA THR A 189 9.74 -9.32 9.09
C THR A 189 8.54 -9.36 10.03
N ASP A 190 8.57 -10.29 10.99
CA ASP A 190 7.54 -10.37 12.06
C ASP A 190 7.90 -9.50 13.28
N HIS A 191 8.97 -8.71 13.21
CA HIS A 191 9.40 -7.84 14.29
C HIS A 191 8.64 -6.52 14.26
N SER A 192 7.93 -6.23 15.35
CA SER A 192 7.28 -4.94 15.58
C SER A 192 8.32 -3.83 15.68
N CYS A 193 8.04 -2.67 15.09
CA CYS A 193 8.98 -1.56 15.09
C CYS A 193 8.30 -0.18 15.10
N VAL A 194 9.08 0.81 15.52
CA VAL A 194 8.81 2.22 15.22
C VAL A 194 9.51 2.60 13.92
N ILE A 195 8.72 2.99 12.93
CA ILE A 195 9.21 3.50 11.64
C ILE A 195 9.53 4.98 11.81
N ILE A 196 10.75 5.38 11.44
CA ILE A 196 11.21 6.77 11.46
C ILE A 196 11.37 7.24 10.02
N PHE A 197 10.69 8.34 9.69
CA PHE A 197 10.77 8.94 8.36
C PHE A 197 11.93 9.92 8.32
N VAL A 198 12.80 9.77 7.32
CA VAL A 198 13.96 10.64 7.12
C VAL A 198 13.97 11.16 5.69
N PRO A 199 14.58 12.31 5.44
CA PRO A 199 14.65 12.88 4.10
C PRO A 199 15.43 12.10 3.06
N GLN A 200 16.42 11.35 3.54
CA GLN A 200 17.33 10.54 2.77
C GLN A 200 18.08 9.66 3.76
N LYS A 201 18.32 8.40 3.39
CA LYS A 201 19.24 7.54 4.14
C LYS A 201 20.67 8.04 3.91
N THR A 202 21.35 8.38 5.00
CA THR A 202 22.74 8.86 4.98
C THR A 202 23.66 7.76 5.49
N LEU A 203 24.87 7.65 4.94
CA LEU A 203 25.84 6.67 5.41
C LEU A 203 26.12 6.85 6.92
N PRO A 204 26.10 5.80 7.75
CA PRO A 204 26.17 5.93 9.20
C PRO A 204 27.39 6.69 9.73
N TRP A 205 28.53 6.67 9.04
CA TRP A 205 29.75 7.38 9.49
C TRP A 205 29.72 8.90 9.21
N LEU A 206 28.75 9.37 8.42
CA LEU A 206 28.52 10.80 8.17
C LEU A 206 27.55 11.44 9.16
N VAL A 207 26.90 10.63 10.01
CA VAL A 207 25.91 11.09 10.99
C VAL A 207 26.52 10.93 12.38
N PRO A 208 26.49 11.96 13.25
CA PRO A 208 26.89 11.83 14.65
C PRO A 208 26.11 10.71 15.35
N ASP A 209 26.72 10.03 16.31
CA ASP A 209 26.08 8.89 16.99
C ASP A 209 24.76 9.30 17.68
N GLU A 210 24.67 10.53 18.17
CA GLU A 210 23.48 11.07 18.83
C GLU A 210 22.30 11.30 17.86
N GLU A 211 22.59 11.47 16.57
CA GLU A 211 21.60 11.74 15.52
C GLU A 211 21.25 10.50 14.69
N LYS A 212 21.83 9.34 15.02
CA LYS A 212 21.49 8.08 14.35
C LYS A 212 20.15 7.55 14.84
N ALA A 213 19.36 7.02 13.91
CA ALA A 213 18.23 6.19 14.27
C ALA A 213 18.73 5.01 15.12
N PRO A 214 18.20 4.84 16.35
CA PRO A 214 18.66 3.79 17.24
C PRO A 214 18.19 2.43 16.75
N GLU A 215 19.01 1.39 16.82
CA GLU A 215 18.61 0.05 16.34
C GLU A 215 17.39 -0.51 17.11
N VAL A 216 17.32 -0.20 18.41
CA VAL A 216 16.21 -0.57 19.29
C VAL A 216 15.80 0.60 20.18
N LEU A 217 14.51 0.63 20.52
CA LEU A 217 13.91 1.51 21.51
C LEU A 217 13.39 0.68 22.67
N GLU A 218 13.44 1.22 23.88
CA GLU A 218 13.07 0.52 25.11
C GLU A 218 12.27 1.44 26.02
N ALA A 219 11.18 0.93 26.59
CA ALA A 219 10.36 1.63 27.57
C ALA A 219 10.88 1.38 29.00
N PRO A 220 10.47 2.18 30.01
CA PRO A 220 10.95 2.04 31.39
C PRO A 220 10.65 0.69 32.05
N ASP A 221 9.64 -0.05 31.56
CA ASP A 221 9.30 -1.41 32.01
C ASP A 221 10.19 -2.50 31.37
N GLY A 222 11.08 -2.10 30.46
CA GLY A 222 12.00 -2.96 29.71
C GLY A 222 11.38 -3.61 28.48
N LYS A 223 10.14 -3.28 28.10
CA LYS A 223 9.63 -3.64 26.77
C LYS A 223 10.43 -2.91 25.70
N TRP A 224 10.69 -3.57 24.59
CA TRP A 224 11.52 -3.00 23.54
C TRP A 224 11.01 -3.35 22.14
N CYS A 225 11.41 -2.57 21.14
CA CYS A 225 11.12 -2.83 19.74
C CYS A 225 12.27 -2.38 18.85
N PHE A 226 12.28 -2.85 17.62
CA PHE A 226 13.21 -2.36 16.61
C PHE A 226 12.81 -0.96 16.13
N THR A 227 13.75 -0.30 15.45
CA THR A 227 13.39 0.78 14.52
C THR A 227 13.52 0.33 13.07
N ASP A 228 12.77 1.01 12.20
CA ASP A 228 12.99 1.00 10.78
C ASP A 228 13.09 2.43 10.26
N VAL A 229 13.80 2.63 9.15
CA VAL A 229 14.05 3.95 8.58
C VAL A 229 13.56 3.98 7.14
N VAL A 230 12.59 4.84 6.88
CA VAL A 230 11.97 5.02 5.56
C VAL A 230 12.31 6.41 5.03
N THR A 231 12.60 6.51 3.74
CA THR A 231 12.83 7.82 3.12
C THR A 231 11.49 8.47 2.83
N GLY A 232 11.26 9.67 3.34
CA GLY A 232 10.15 10.52 2.93
C GLY A 232 10.40 11.11 1.55
N GLY A 233 9.33 11.45 0.84
CA GLY A 233 9.38 12.10 -0.46
C GLY A 233 10.04 13.50 -0.42
N LYS A 234 10.56 13.94 -1.56
CA LYS A 234 10.78 15.38 -1.77
C LYS A 234 9.41 16.03 -1.92
N ALA A 235 9.31 17.29 -1.49
CA ALA A 235 8.17 18.10 -1.88
C ALA A 235 8.20 18.25 -3.41
N GLU A 236 7.33 17.53 -4.10
CA GLU A 236 7.20 17.67 -5.55
C GLU A 236 6.30 18.88 -5.77
N SER A 237 6.69 19.80 -6.65
CA SER A 237 5.72 20.81 -7.07
C SER A 237 4.56 20.11 -7.78
N LEU A 238 3.36 20.70 -7.77
CA LEU A 238 2.20 20.16 -8.54
C LEU A 238 2.53 19.94 -10.03
N GLU A 239 3.60 20.56 -10.54
CA GLU A 239 4.14 20.42 -11.90
C GLU A 239 5.07 19.21 -12.07
N ASP A 240 5.69 18.72 -10.98
CA ASP A 240 6.56 17.53 -10.94
C ASP A 240 5.76 16.23 -10.78
N ILE A 241 4.52 16.32 -10.31
CA ILE A 241 3.59 15.20 -10.22
C ILE A 241 3.24 14.77 -11.65
N GLY A 242 3.82 13.65 -12.09
CA GLY A 242 3.44 13.01 -13.35
C GLY A 242 1.91 12.88 -13.45
N SER A 243 1.37 13.01 -14.65
CA SER A 243 -0.07 12.85 -14.89
C SER A 243 -0.60 11.60 -14.16
N LEU A 244 -1.67 11.77 -13.39
CA LEU A 244 -2.38 10.69 -12.70
C LEU A 244 -2.39 9.42 -13.55
N PRO A 245 -2.04 8.24 -13.00
CA PRO A 245 -2.20 6.98 -13.72
C PRO A 245 -3.62 6.88 -14.27
N GLU A 246 -3.75 6.59 -15.56
CA GLU A 246 -5.04 6.53 -16.22
C GLU A 246 -5.97 5.55 -15.48
N LEU A 247 -7.25 5.92 -15.36
CA LEU A 247 -8.26 5.01 -14.82
C LEU A 247 -8.42 3.81 -15.76
N SER A 248 -8.64 2.62 -15.21
CA SER A 248 -9.10 1.49 -16.02
C SER A 248 -10.47 1.81 -16.62
N GLU A 249 -10.85 1.13 -17.71
CA GLU A 249 -12.15 1.34 -18.34
C GLU A 249 -13.32 1.10 -17.37
N GLU A 250 -13.20 0.08 -16.50
CA GLU A 250 -14.18 -0.21 -15.45
C GLU A 250 -14.31 0.98 -14.49
N ASN A 251 -13.18 1.54 -14.03
CA ASN A 251 -13.21 2.69 -13.14
C ASN A 251 -13.70 3.98 -13.82
N LYS A 252 -13.50 4.14 -15.14
CA LYS A 252 -14.10 5.26 -15.89
C LYS A 252 -15.62 5.19 -15.89
N GLU A 253 -16.19 3.99 -16.01
CA GLU A 253 -17.63 3.77 -15.95
C GLU A 253 -18.16 4.02 -14.53
N VAL A 254 -17.56 3.40 -13.52
CA VAL A 254 -17.95 3.59 -12.11
C VAL A 254 -17.90 5.08 -11.72
N VAL A 255 -16.82 5.79 -12.04
CA VAL A 255 -16.70 7.23 -11.74
C VAL A 255 -17.78 8.06 -12.43
N ARG A 256 -18.18 7.69 -13.65
CA ARG A 256 -19.27 8.36 -14.36
C ARG A 256 -20.59 8.15 -13.63
N GLU A 257 -20.85 6.93 -13.15
CA GLU A 257 -22.06 6.57 -12.41
C GLU A 257 -22.15 7.29 -11.07
N LEU A 258 -21.07 7.30 -10.28
CA LEU A 258 -20.97 8.02 -9.00
C LEU A 258 -21.30 9.51 -9.12
N LYS A 259 -21.03 10.11 -10.29
CA LYS A 259 -21.31 11.52 -10.58
C LYS A 259 -22.68 11.78 -11.19
N SER A 260 -23.35 10.74 -11.69
CA SER A 260 -24.51 10.87 -12.58
C SER A 260 -25.85 11.06 -11.86
N GLY A 261 -25.91 10.78 -10.56
CA GLY A 261 -27.16 10.73 -9.80
C GLY A 261 -28.12 9.59 -10.20
N ARG A 262 -27.67 8.62 -10.99
CA ARG A 262 -28.51 7.50 -11.51
C ARG A 262 -28.56 6.28 -10.60
N ILE A 263 -27.67 6.22 -9.61
CA ILE A 263 -27.40 5.03 -8.81
C ILE A 263 -28.03 5.08 -7.41
N GLY A 264 -28.98 5.99 -7.19
CA GLY A 264 -29.61 6.19 -5.89
C GLY A 264 -28.72 6.94 -4.90
N LEU A 265 -29.13 6.92 -3.63
CA LEU A 265 -28.39 7.49 -2.51
C LEU A 265 -27.67 6.35 -1.78
N ILE A 266 -26.41 6.10 -2.15
CA ILE A 266 -25.58 5.01 -1.62
C ILE A 266 -24.15 5.51 -1.36
N GLY A 267 -23.38 4.81 -0.52
CA GLY A 267 -21.97 5.13 -0.31
C GLY A 267 -21.17 5.15 -1.62
N GLY A 268 -20.28 6.14 -1.76
CA GLY A 268 -19.47 6.41 -2.95
C GLY A 268 -19.94 7.60 -3.80
N ILE A 269 -21.21 8.03 -3.67
CA ILE A 269 -21.71 9.20 -4.42
C ILE A 269 -20.96 10.48 -4.03
N GLN A 270 -21.01 11.49 -4.89
CA GLN A 270 -20.42 12.79 -4.59
C GLN A 270 -21.30 13.66 -3.68
N LEU A 271 -20.68 14.30 -2.70
CA LEU A 271 -21.26 15.35 -1.87
C LEU A 271 -20.55 16.66 -2.16
N ALA A 272 -21.28 17.76 -2.03
CA ALA A 272 -20.68 19.07 -2.16
C ALA A 272 -21.38 20.13 -1.33
N PHE A 273 -20.66 21.21 -1.08
CA PHE A 273 -21.18 22.45 -0.53
C PHE A 273 -20.59 23.65 -1.28
N PHE A 274 -21.26 24.79 -1.19
CA PHE A 274 -20.77 26.05 -1.72
C PHE A 274 -20.07 26.85 -0.63
N SER A 275 -18.83 27.28 -0.89
CA SER A 275 -18.15 28.26 -0.08
C SER A 275 -18.74 29.65 -0.32
N ASP A 276 -18.62 30.52 0.68
CA ASP A 276 -18.87 31.97 0.54
C ASP A 276 -20.28 32.40 0.08
N GLY A 277 -21.25 31.47 0.10
CA GLY A 277 -22.64 31.74 -0.30
C GLY A 277 -22.84 31.90 -1.81
N ILE A 278 -21.84 31.53 -2.63
CA ILE A 278 -21.90 31.63 -4.10
C ILE A 278 -22.20 30.24 -4.66
N GLU A 279 -23.40 30.07 -5.23
CA GLU A 279 -23.86 28.80 -5.80
C GLU A 279 -23.30 28.57 -7.23
N ASP A 280 -21.98 28.34 -7.35
CA ASP A 280 -21.32 27.96 -8.61
C ASP A 280 -20.24 26.88 -8.45
N ASP A 281 -19.83 26.26 -9.57
CA ASP A 281 -18.85 25.17 -9.59
C ASP A 281 -17.46 25.59 -9.08
N GLN A 282 -17.07 26.85 -9.26
CA GLN A 282 -15.74 27.36 -8.87
C GLN A 282 -15.62 27.54 -7.35
N HIS A 283 -16.74 27.76 -6.68
CA HIS A 283 -16.84 27.91 -5.23
C HIS A 283 -17.41 26.65 -4.57
N SER A 284 -17.48 25.53 -5.30
CA SER A 284 -17.93 24.26 -4.74
C SER A 284 -16.75 23.42 -4.23
N ALA A 285 -16.86 22.95 -3.00
CA ALA A 285 -16.00 21.90 -2.48
C ALA A 285 -16.73 20.56 -2.65
N VAL A 286 -16.03 19.57 -3.23
CA VAL A 286 -16.62 18.27 -3.59
C VAL A 286 -15.82 17.14 -2.96
N GLY A 287 -16.53 16.24 -2.30
CA GLY A 287 -16.02 15.01 -1.74
C GLY A 287 -16.93 13.82 -2.02
N THR A 288 -16.78 12.78 -1.22
CA THR A 288 -17.48 11.50 -1.33
C THR A 288 -18.37 11.29 -0.10
N ALA A 289 -19.61 10.86 -0.30
CA ALA A 289 -20.43 10.25 0.74
C ALA A 289 -19.83 8.89 1.07
N GLY A 290 -19.35 8.70 2.30
CA GLY A 290 -18.66 7.49 2.70
C GLY A 290 -19.58 6.28 2.74
N ILE A 291 -20.43 6.23 3.76
CA ILE A 291 -21.42 5.16 3.97
C ILE A 291 -22.65 5.72 4.66
N ALA A 292 -23.80 5.08 4.43
CA ALA A 292 -25.02 5.39 5.15
C ALA A 292 -24.89 5.00 6.63
N VAL A 293 -25.37 5.87 7.51
CA VAL A 293 -25.30 5.73 8.97
C VAL A 293 -26.60 6.21 9.62
N LEU A 294 -26.88 5.69 10.81
CA LEU A 294 -27.98 6.08 11.66
C LEU A 294 -27.44 6.80 12.89
N HIS A 295 -27.99 7.96 13.22
CA HIS A 295 -27.66 8.62 14.48
C HIS A 295 -28.38 7.93 15.65
N ARG A 296 -27.64 7.44 16.65
CA ARG A 296 -28.15 6.54 17.70
C ARG A 296 -29.27 7.15 18.55
N GLU A 297 -29.21 8.45 18.82
CA GLU A 297 -30.24 9.13 19.63
C GLU A 297 -31.46 9.64 18.83
N THR A 298 -31.22 10.26 17.68
CA THR A 298 -32.28 10.90 16.89
C THR A 298 -32.94 9.94 15.89
N ASN A 299 -32.32 8.79 15.62
CA ASN A 299 -32.68 7.83 14.58
C ASN A 299 -32.74 8.45 13.18
N ARG A 300 -31.97 9.53 12.96
CA ARG A 300 -31.90 10.19 11.65
C ARG A 300 -30.87 9.49 10.77
N ILE A 301 -31.26 9.26 9.52
CA ILE A 301 -30.41 8.61 8.52
C ILE A 301 -29.61 9.67 7.78
N GLY A 302 -28.38 9.35 7.42
CA GLY A 302 -27.54 10.23 6.62
C GLY A 302 -26.27 9.55 6.16
N PHE A 303 -25.30 10.37 5.76
CA PHE A 303 -24.00 9.88 5.30
C PHE A 303 -22.88 10.36 6.20
N LEU A 304 -21.95 9.44 6.51
CA LEU A 304 -20.65 9.80 7.04
C LEU A 304 -19.77 10.32 5.90
N THR A 305 -19.00 11.39 6.15
CA THR A 305 -18.00 11.93 5.23
C THR A 305 -16.91 12.65 6.05
N ASN A 306 -16.00 13.39 5.40
CA ASN A 306 -15.01 14.19 6.13
C ASN A 306 -15.56 15.52 6.64
N GLN A 307 -14.93 16.05 7.69
CA GLN A 307 -15.27 17.38 8.20
C GLN A 307 -15.08 18.43 7.10
N HIS A 308 -13.99 18.41 6.34
CA HIS A 308 -13.78 19.41 5.28
C HIS A 308 -14.72 19.24 4.07
N VAL A 309 -15.53 18.17 4.01
CA VAL A 309 -16.60 17.97 3.01
C VAL A 309 -17.97 18.36 3.60
N ALA A 310 -18.18 18.08 4.88
CA ALA A 310 -19.36 18.54 5.63
C ALA A 310 -19.28 20.01 6.05
N ASP A 311 -18.08 20.60 6.04
CA ASP A 311 -17.76 21.94 6.53
C ASP A 311 -18.19 22.14 8.01
N ALA A 312 -19.23 22.93 8.26
CA ALA A 312 -19.70 23.29 9.58
C ALA A 312 -21.16 22.81 9.82
N PRO A 313 -21.58 22.60 11.08
CA PRO A 313 -22.96 22.25 11.39
C PRO A 313 -23.96 23.25 10.79
N GLY A 314 -25.05 22.72 10.22
CA GLY A 314 -26.08 23.47 9.51
C GLY A 314 -25.79 23.75 8.03
N ARG A 315 -24.57 23.47 7.54
CA ARG A 315 -24.19 23.63 6.13
C ARG A 315 -25.11 22.81 5.23
N ARG A 316 -25.62 23.43 4.16
CA ARG A 316 -26.40 22.76 3.12
C ARG A 316 -25.47 21.90 2.27
N ILE A 317 -25.78 20.62 2.15
CA ILE A 317 -25.05 19.65 1.34
C ILE A 317 -25.92 19.24 0.15
N PHE A 318 -25.31 19.17 -1.02
CA PHE A 318 -25.98 18.83 -2.27
C PHE A 318 -25.23 17.77 -3.06
N HIS A 319 -25.96 17.15 -3.99
CA HIS A 319 -25.38 16.40 -5.09
C HIS A 319 -25.07 17.38 -6.24
N PRO A 320 -23.83 17.47 -6.76
CA PRO A 320 -23.46 18.41 -7.83
C PRO A 320 -24.27 18.25 -9.13
N TRP A 321 -24.78 17.05 -9.41
CA TRP A 321 -25.55 16.81 -10.63
C TRP A 321 -26.95 17.43 -10.59
N HIS A 322 -27.38 17.99 -11.74
CA HIS A 322 -28.71 18.56 -12.00
C HIS A 322 -29.15 19.66 -11.02
N ASN A 323 -28.59 20.86 -11.18
CA ASN A 323 -28.92 22.07 -10.40
C ASN A 323 -28.67 21.93 -8.89
N TYR A 324 -27.58 21.23 -8.51
CA TYR A 324 -27.13 21.16 -7.11
C TYR A 324 -28.23 20.66 -6.17
N PHE A 325 -28.70 19.43 -6.43
CA PHE A 325 -29.83 18.84 -5.72
C PHE A 325 -29.54 18.75 -4.22
N HIS A 326 -30.38 19.43 -3.41
CA HIS A 326 -30.23 19.44 -1.96
C HIS A 326 -30.48 18.04 -1.36
N ILE A 327 -29.43 17.47 -0.76
CA ILE A 327 -29.44 16.16 -0.10
C ILE A 327 -29.82 16.33 1.37
N GLY A 328 -29.20 17.29 2.06
CA GLY A 328 -29.26 17.33 3.51
C GLY A 328 -28.41 18.43 4.12
N ARG A 329 -28.13 18.31 5.41
CA ARG A 329 -27.32 19.27 6.15
C ARG A 329 -26.32 18.58 7.05
N SER A 330 -25.16 19.18 7.19
CA SER A 330 -24.17 18.76 8.17
C SER A 330 -24.76 18.92 9.58
N TYR A 331 -24.76 17.85 10.36
CA TYR A 331 -25.34 17.83 11.70
C TYR A 331 -24.26 17.93 12.77
N SER A 332 -23.24 17.07 12.69
CA SER A 332 -22.10 17.05 13.61
C SER A 332 -20.80 16.88 12.84
N ILE A 333 -19.71 17.44 13.38
CA ILE A 333 -18.37 17.33 12.83
C ILE A 333 -17.35 17.18 13.96
N LYS A 334 -16.20 16.61 13.64
CA LYS A 334 -15.05 16.53 14.53
C LYS A 334 -13.77 16.65 13.70
N GLU A 335 -13.02 17.73 13.94
CA GLU A 335 -11.76 17.97 13.24
C GLU A 335 -10.58 17.31 13.95
N TYR A 336 -10.47 17.50 15.27
CA TYR A 336 -9.40 16.96 16.11
C TYR A 336 -9.92 16.34 17.41
N GLU A 337 -9.15 15.40 17.95
CA GLU A 337 -9.31 14.84 19.30
C GLU A 337 -7.95 14.80 20.01
N ALA A 338 -7.93 14.93 21.34
CA ALA A 338 -6.71 14.70 22.11
C ALA A 338 -6.27 13.23 21.99
N ASP A 339 -4.96 12.98 21.96
CA ASP A 339 -4.40 11.64 21.87
C ASP A 339 -4.74 10.78 23.10
N GLN A 340 -4.78 11.39 24.29
CA GLN A 340 -5.27 10.77 25.53
C GLN A 340 -6.68 10.19 25.36
N ASP A 341 -7.57 10.93 24.73
CA ASP A 341 -8.94 10.45 24.52
C ASP A 341 -9.01 9.43 23.38
N TRP A 342 -8.26 9.64 22.30
CA TRP A 342 -8.31 8.80 21.11
C TRP A 342 -7.66 7.41 21.32
N TYR A 343 -6.59 7.36 22.10
CA TYR A 343 -5.86 6.14 22.44
C TYR A 343 -6.16 5.67 23.87
N ASN A 344 -7.27 6.10 24.47
CA ASN A 344 -7.75 5.64 25.78
C ASN A 344 -6.71 5.75 26.92
N GLY A 345 -5.90 6.81 26.90
CA GLY A 345 -4.89 7.11 27.91
C GLY A 345 -3.61 6.27 27.79
N VAL A 346 -3.44 5.49 26.72
CA VAL A 346 -2.19 4.76 26.45
C VAL A 346 -1.03 5.74 26.25
N ILE A 347 -1.30 6.86 25.59
CA ILE A 347 -0.40 8.02 25.48
C ILE A 347 -1.17 9.29 25.86
N ASP A 348 -0.43 10.29 26.34
CA ASP A 348 -0.92 11.63 26.68
C ASP A 348 0.23 12.59 26.46
N GLU A 349 0.53 12.83 25.19
CA GLU A 349 1.67 13.61 24.78
C GLU A 349 1.30 15.10 24.69
N ALA A 350 2.03 15.95 25.42
CA ALA A 350 1.76 17.38 25.43
C ALA A 350 1.69 17.96 24.02
N GLN A 351 0.64 18.76 23.76
CA GLN A 351 0.42 19.43 22.47
C GLN A 351 0.29 18.46 21.28
N SER A 352 -0.29 17.28 21.52
CA SER A 352 -0.52 16.27 20.48
C SER A 352 -2.01 15.98 20.28
N TYR A 353 -2.42 15.82 19.03
CA TYR A 353 -3.82 15.61 18.65
C TYR A 353 -3.92 14.59 17.53
N VAL A 354 -5.06 13.91 17.43
CA VAL A 354 -5.41 13.06 16.30
C VAL A 354 -6.32 13.86 15.38
N ARG A 355 -6.01 13.89 14.07
CA ARG A 355 -6.86 14.52 13.06
C ARG A 355 -7.99 13.57 12.67
N CYS A 356 -9.16 13.81 13.25
CA CYS A 356 -10.41 13.07 13.02
C CYS A 356 -10.99 13.32 11.63
N ASP A 357 -11.07 14.61 11.26
CA ASP A 357 -11.61 15.10 9.99
C ASP A 357 -12.85 14.32 9.52
N CYS A 358 -13.87 14.23 10.38
CA CYS A 358 -15.09 13.48 10.14
C CYS A 358 -16.35 14.32 10.36
N GLY A 359 -17.42 13.99 9.62
CA GLY A 359 -18.69 14.71 9.68
C GLY A 359 -19.88 13.85 9.30
N PHE A 360 -20.99 14.08 9.98
CA PHE A 360 -22.28 13.47 9.69
C PHE A 360 -23.17 14.46 8.92
N VAL A 361 -23.62 14.04 7.74
CA VAL A 361 -24.60 14.78 6.94
C VAL A 361 -25.96 14.12 7.13
N GLU A 362 -26.83 14.78 7.89
CA GLU A 362 -28.22 14.36 8.06
C GLU A 362 -28.99 14.56 6.76
N MET A 363 -29.70 13.53 6.33
CA MET A 363 -30.52 13.54 5.12
C MET A 363 -31.82 14.33 5.30
N GLU A 364 -32.30 14.97 4.23
CA GLU A 364 -33.68 15.48 4.20
C GLU A 364 -34.68 14.33 4.41
N GLU A 365 -35.67 14.52 5.29
CA GLU A 365 -36.63 13.47 5.67
C GLU A 365 -37.34 12.83 4.46
N ARG A 366 -37.65 13.64 3.44
CA ARG A 366 -38.27 13.18 2.18
C ARG A 366 -37.40 12.22 1.36
N LEU A 367 -36.10 12.12 1.67
CA LEU A 367 -35.13 11.32 0.93
C LEU A 367 -34.70 10.06 1.68
N GLU A 368 -35.00 9.94 2.98
CA GLU A 368 -34.55 8.81 3.83
C GLU A 368 -34.94 7.45 3.24
N SER A 369 -36.13 7.33 2.66
CA SER A 369 -36.59 6.08 2.03
C SER A 369 -35.85 5.67 0.75
N ASN A 370 -34.99 6.54 0.21
CA ASN A 370 -34.16 6.27 -0.97
C ASN A 370 -32.70 5.99 -0.61
N VAL A 371 -32.35 6.00 0.68
CA VAL A 371 -30.99 5.71 1.15
C VAL A 371 -30.77 4.20 1.16
N GLU A 372 -29.68 3.75 0.54
CA GLU A 372 -29.26 2.37 0.48
C GLU A 372 -28.01 2.15 1.35
N SER A 373 -27.96 0.99 2.01
CA SER A 373 -26.79 0.55 2.77
C SER A 373 -25.67 0.03 1.85
N GLY A 374 -24.44 0.03 2.37
CA GLY A 374 -23.25 -0.42 1.65
C GLY A 374 -22.61 0.63 0.74
N LEU A 375 -21.80 0.13 -0.20
CA LEU A 375 -20.95 0.94 -1.08
C LEU A 375 -21.23 0.58 -2.54
N TYR A 376 -21.41 1.57 -3.41
CA TYR A 376 -21.63 1.31 -4.82
C TYR A 376 -20.47 0.49 -5.43
N ALA A 377 -20.78 -0.39 -6.39
CA ALA A 377 -19.86 -1.35 -7.04
C ALA A 377 -19.11 -2.36 -6.14
N ILE A 378 -18.94 -2.11 -4.84
CA ILE A 378 -18.38 -3.05 -3.85
C ILE A 378 -19.49 -3.93 -3.26
N GLY A 379 -20.65 -3.33 -3.00
CA GLY A 379 -21.84 -4.01 -2.50
C GLY A 379 -22.09 -3.77 -1.01
N LYS A 380 -22.84 -4.70 -0.40
CA LYS A 380 -23.16 -4.65 1.03
C LYS A 380 -21.90 -4.81 1.87
N THR A 381 -21.86 -4.09 2.97
CA THR A 381 -20.80 -4.19 3.97
C THR A 381 -21.25 -5.09 5.11
N GLY A 382 -20.33 -5.85 5.68
CA GLY A 382 -20.55 -6.61 6.90
C GLY A 382 -20.43 -5.74 8.15
N GLU A 383 -20.25 -6.40 9.30
CA GLU A 383 -20.03 -5.73 10.58
C GLU A 383 -18.74 -4.88 10.56
N LEU A 384 -18.73 -3.83 11.38
CA LEU A 384 -17.55 -3.01 11.61
C LEU A 384 -16.38 -3.88 12.12
N LEU A 385 -15.23 -3.81 11.43
CA LEU A 385 -13.98 -4.35 11.94
C LEU A 385 -13.37 -3.34 12.91
N LYS A 386 -13.43 -3.64 14.21
CA LYS A 386 -12.76 -2.85 15.23
C LYS A 386 -11.26 -3.12 15.21
N ILE A 387 -10.46 -2.07 15.26
CA ILE A 387 -9.01 -2.20 15.39
C ILE A 387 -8.68 -2.61 16.83
N GLU A 388 -8.01 -3.75 16.99
CA GLU A 388 -7.59 -4.26 18.30
C GLU A 388 -6.17 -3.78 18.62
N PRO A 389 -6.00 -2.79 19.53
CA PRO A 389 -4.69 -2.18 19.79
C PRO A 389 -3.71 -3.10 20.53
N GLU A 390 -4.19 -4.23 21.08
CA GLU A 390 -3.39 -5.28 21.71
C GLU A 390 -2.78 -6.27 20.71
N THR A 391 -2.97 -6.05 19.41
CA THR A 391 -2.40 -6.86 18.33
C THR A 391 -1.72 -5.96 17.30
N MET A 392 -1.06 -6.56 16.31
CA MET A 392 -0.52 -5.87 15.12
C MET A 392 -1.31 -6.19 13.84
N ASP A 393 -2.44 -6.90 13.96
CA ASP A 393 -3.11 -7.60 12.85
C ASP A 393 -3.68 -6.67 11.79
N ILE A 394 -3.97 -5.41 12.16
CA ILE A 394 -4.44 -4.40 11.22
C ILE A 394 -3.37 -4.06 10.16
N ILE A 395 -2.08 -4.19 10.50
CA ILE A 395 -0.98 -3.89 9.59
C ILE A 395 -0.76 -5.08 8.65
N GLY A 396 -0.92 -4.81 7.36
CA GLY A 396 -0.92 -5.81 6.30
C GLY A 396 -2.31 -6.20 5.82
N GLN A 397 -3.38 -5.74 6.47
CA GLN A 397 -4.75 -5.96 6.02
C GLN A 397 -4.94 -5.42 4.58
N LYS A 398 -5.46 -6.28 3.71
CA LYS A 398 -5.88 -5.89 2.35
C LYS A 398 -7.20 -5.13 2.43
N VAL A 399 -7.29 -4.04 1.69
CA VAL A 399 -8.42 -3.14 1.74
C VAL A 399 -8.89 -2.72 0.37
N ILE A 400 -10.19 -2.46 0.26
CA ILE A 400 -10.85 -1.93 -0.92
C ILE A 400 -11.67 -0.70 -0.52
N SER A 401 -11.83 0.24 -1.44
CA SER A 401 -12.64 1.45 -1.24
C SER A 401 -13.16 1.97 -2.57
N ILE A 402 -14.21 2.80 -2.51
CA ILE A 402 -14.77 3.48 -3.68
C ILE A 402 -14.87 4.99 -3.45
N GLY A 403 -14.40 5.78 -4.41
CA GLY A 403 -14.46 7.24 -4.35
C GLY A 403 -14.80 7.87 -5.69
N ARG A 404 -15.39 9.06 -5.65
CA ARG A 404 -15.90 9.76 -6.84
C ARG A 404 -14.81 10.16 -7.85
N THR A 405 -13.53 10.15 -7.49
CA THR A 405 -12.43 10.55 -8.39
C THR A 405 -11.73 9.35 -8.99
N ARG A 406 -11.40 8.33 -8.18
CA ARG A 406 -10.62 7.19 -8.65
C ARG A 406 -11.46 5.93 -8.95
N GLY A 407 -12.73 5.88 -8.57
CA GLY A 407 -13.59 4.69 -8.71
C GLY A 407 -13.32 3.70 -7.58
N VAL A 408 -13.14 2.42 -7.89
CA VAL A 408 -12.71 1.36 -6.95
C VAL A 408 -11.18 1.28 -6.86
N GLN A 409 -10.62 1.26 -5.65
CA GLN A 409 -9.18 1.09 -5.38
C GLN A 409 -8.95 -0.03 -4.38
N ARG A 410 -7.87 -0.78 -4.61
CA ARG A 410 -7.33 -1.78 -3.69
C ARG A 410 -5.99 -1.32 -3.15
N GLY A 411 -5.71 -1.73 -1.93
CA GLY A 411 -4.52 -1.33 -1.21
C GLY A 411 -4.23 -2.20 0.00
N ARG A 412 -3.26 -1.75 0.78
CA ARG A 412 -2.84 -2.42 2.01
C ARG A 412 -2.54 -1.39 3.09
N ILE A 413 -2.99 -1.66 4.31
CA ILE A 413 -2.58 -0.91 5.50
C ILE A 413 -1.12 -1.27 5.80
N VAL A 414 -0.23 -0.28 5.86
CA VAL A 414 1.22 -0.50 6.02
C VAL A 414 1.78 0.00 7.33
N ALA A 415 1.10 0.94 7.99
CA ALA A 415 1.52 1.45 9.28
C ALA A 415 0.33 2.02 10.06
N TYR A 416 0.52 2.18 11.37
CA TYR A 416 -0.45 2.70 12.30
C TYR A 416 0.08 3.93 13.08
N ALA A 417 -0.82 4.77 13.61
CA ALA A 417 -0.54 5.94 14.45
C ALA A 417 0.57 6.83 13.91
N TYR A 418 0.44 7.22 12.65
CA TYR A 418 1.40 8.08 11.98
C TYR A 418 1.41 9.48 12.59
N GLU A 419 2.58 9.93 13.00
CA GLU A 419 2.87 11.23 13.56
C GLU A 419 3.51 12.14 12.51
N PHE A 420 2.92 13.31 12.31
CA PHE A 420 3.53 14.41 11.57
C PHE A 420 3.40 15.70 12.40
N LYS A 421 4.07 16.77 11.98
CA LYS A 421 4.02 18.06 12.69
C LYS A 421 3.29 19.09 11.88
N ASP A 422 2.29 19.71 12.48
CA ASP A 422 1.63 20.89 11.96
C ASP A 422 2.06 22.11 12.79
N GLU A 423 2.96 22.94 12.24
CA GLU A 423 3.60 24.17 12.79
C GLU A 423 3.98 24.14 14.29
N TYR A 424 2.99 24.01 15.17
CA TYR A 424 3.06 24.03 16.63
C TYR A 424 2.73 22.69 17.33
N TYR A 425 2.05 21.75 16.66
CA TYR A 425 1.49 20.52 17.26
C TYR A 425 2.00 19.25 16.61
N SER A 426 1.97 18.15 17.37
CA SER A 426 2.15 16.80 16.81
C SER A 426 0.77 16.26 16.44
N ILE A 427 0.58 15.93 15.17
CA ILE A 427 -0.69 15.44 14.65
C ILE A 427 -0.56 13.97 14.30
N TYR A 428 -1.55 13.21 14.72
CA TYR A 428 -1.66 11.78 14.50
C TYR A 428 -2.76 11.45 13.50
N THR A 429 -2.55 10.38 12.73
CA THR A 429 -3.59 9.65 12.00
C THR A 429 -3.42 8.16 12.19
N ASP A 430 -4.52 7.42 12.26
CA ASP A 430 -4.44 6.01 12.64
C ASP A 430 -3.80 5.14 11.58
N LEU A 431 -4.05 5.34 10.28
CA LEU A 431 -3.66 4.39 9.24
C LEU A 431 -2.93 5.05 8.09
N LEU A 432 -1.85 4.40 7.66
CA LEU A 432 -1.19 4.65 6.38
C LEU A 432 -1.52 3.52 5.40
N ILE A 433 -1.98 3.88 4.21
CA ILE A 433 -2.41 2.92 3.19
C ILE A 433 -1.69 3.21 1.87
N ILE A 434 -1.15 2.15 1.26
CA ILE A 434 -0.61 2.20 -0.10
C ILE A 434 -1.55 1.47 -1.06
N GLY A 435 -1.61 1.94 -2.31
CA GLY A 435 -2.36 1.24 -3.35
C GLY A 435 -1.57 0.09 -3.95
N GLU A 436 -2.28 -0.91 -4.49
CA GLU A 436 -1.66 -2.04 -5.18
C GLU A 436 -1.07 -1.63 -6.55
N ASP A 437 -0.11 -2.42 -7.05
CA ASP A 437 0.56 -2.23 -8.35
C ASP A 437 1.21 -0.84 -8.54
N GLY A 438 1.64 -0.19 -7.45
CA GLY A 438 2.19 1.17 -7.50
C GLY A 438 1.15 2.24 -7.86
N LYS A 439 -0.15 1.92 -7.81
CA LYS A 439 -1.23 2.86 -8.09
C LYS A 439 -1.57 3.69 -6.86
N ALA A 440 -2.04 4.90 -7.12
CA ALA A 440 -2.66 5.77 -6.13
C ALA A 440 -3.89 5.09 -5.48
N PHE A 441 -3.90 4.96 -4.15
CA PHE A 441 -5.07 4.47 -3.41
C PHE A 441 -6.20 5.51 -3.34
N SER A 442 -5.88 6.81 -3.42
CA SER A 442 -6.85 7.91 -3.38
C SER A 442 -6.36 9.10 -4.20
N TRP A 443 -7.20 10.11 -4.42
CA TRP A 443 -6.81 11.41 -4.96
C TRP A 443 -7.71 12.54 -4.44
N LYS A 444 -7.38 13.80 -4.77
CA LYS A 444 -8.24 14.96 -4.50
C LYS A 444 -9.68 14.69 -4.96
N GLY A 445 -10.62 14.84 -4.04
CA GLY A 445 -12.05 14.59 -4.22
C GLY A 445 -12.53 13.20 -3.76
N ASP A 446 -11.63 12.26 -3.45
CA ASP A 446 -12.00 11.00 -2.79
C ASP A 446 -12.18 11.13 -1.28
N SER A 447 -11.91 12.31 -0.71
CA SER A 447 -12.20 12.65 0.68
C SER A 447 -13.60 12.19 1.09
N GLY A 448 -13.68 11.42 2.17
CA GLY A 448 -14.92 10.96 2.78
C GLY A 448 -15.24 9.53 2.46
N LYS A 449 -14.49 8.87 1.55
CA LYS A 449 -14.72 7.46 1.23
C LYS A 449 -14.40 6.54 2.41
N ILE A 450 -15.19 5.47 2.52
CA ILE A 450 -14.97 4.40 3.49
C ILE A 450 -14.06 3.33 2.91
N ILE A 451 -13.20 2.82 3.77
CA ILE A 451 -12.27 1.74 3.50
C ILE A 451 -12.79 0.50 4.22
N VAL A 452 -12.89 -0.60 3.46
CA VAL A 452 -13.40 -1.88 3.93
C VAL A 452 -12.37 -2.99 3.67
N THR A 453 -12.51 -4.15 4.32
CA THR A 453 -11.69 -5.33 4.00
C THR A 453 -11.88 -5.74 2.54
N ASP A 454 -10.79 -6.12 1.86
CA ASP A 454 -10.87 -6.76 0.53
C ASP A 454 -11.09 -8.27 0.71
N ASP A 455 -12.23 -8.61 1.31
CA ASP A 455 -12.75 -9.96 1.50
C ASP A 455 -14.27 -9.97 1.24
N ASP A 456 -14.89 -11.15 1.17
CA ASP A 456 -16.33 -11.27 0.87
C ASP A 456 -17.24 -10.54 1.88
N ALA A 457 -16.73 -10.25 3.07
CA ALA A 457 -17.49 -9.59 4.12
C ALA A 457 -17.45 -8.07 4.01
N HIS A 458 -16.49 -7.47 3.30
CA HIS A 458 -16.34 -6.02 3.14
C HIS A 458 -16.58 -5.24 4.44
N ARG A 459 -15.95 -5.70 5.52
CA ARG A 459 -16.12 -5.13 6.86
C ARG A 459 -15.55 -3.70 6.87
N PRO A 460 -16.34 -2.68 7.24
CA PRO A 460 -15.85 -1.31 7.33
C PRO A 460 -14.76 -1.17 8.39
N ILE A 461 -13.71 -0.41 8.10
CA ILE A 461 -12.52 -0.28 8.95
C ILE A 461 -12.19 1.18 9.23
N ALA A 462 -12.18 2.02 8.18
CA ALA A 462 -11.61 3.34 8.28
C ALA A 462 -12.31 4.37 7.39
N LEU A 463 -12.24 5.63 7.81
CA LEU A 463 -12.62 6.79 7.02
C LEU A 463 -11.35 7.42 6.43
N LEU A 464 -11.30 7.54 5.10
CA LEU A 464 -10.25 8.31 4.44
C LEU A 464 -10.51 9.79 4.67
N TRP A 465 -9.48 10.53 5.09
CA TRP A 465 -9.56 11.99 5.20
C TRP A 465 -8.49 12.76 4.43
N GLY A 466 -7.40 12.09 4.05
CA GLY A 466 -6.33 12.77 3.35
C GLY A 466 -5.29 11.82 2.80
N GLY A 467 -4.10 12.39 2.59
CA GLY A 467 -3.02 11.76 1.86
C GLY A 467 -2.74 12.50 0.57
N TRP A 468 -1.56 12.22 0.02
CA TRP A 468 -0.82 13.08 -0.91
C TRP A 468 -0.22 14.30 -0.23
N GLN A 469 1.08 14.19 0.05
CA GLN A 469 1.97 15.33 0.20
C GLN A 469 1.64 16.32 1.33
N GLU A 470 0.91 15.89 2.36
CA GLU A 470 0.86 16.71 3.57
C GLU A 470 2.28 16.90 4.11
N ARG A 471 2.55 18.13 4.54
CA ARG A 471 3.89 18.53 4.92
C ARG A 471 4.32 17.77 6.17
N LEU A 472 5.31 16.94 5.99
CA LEU A 472 6.13 16.39 7.06
C LEU A 472 6.86 17.52 7.78
N ARG A 473 7.45 17.17 8.92
CA ARG A 473 8.37 18.06 9.61
C ARG A 473 9.41 18.59 8.61
N HIS A 474 9.75 19.87 8.75
CA HIS A 474 10.76 20.53 7.91
C HIS A 474 10.41 20.65 6.41
N GLY A 475 9.12 20.63 6.05
CA GLY A 475 8.65 20.99 4.71
C GLY A 475 8.98 19.95 3.64
N ARG A 476 9.12 18.68 4.05
CA ARG A 476 9.12 17.53 3.13
C ARG A 476 7.73 16.94 3.03
N GLU A 477 7.55 16.02 2.09
CA GLU A 477 6.26 15.38 1.84
C GLU A 477 6.43 13.88 1.99
N GLN A 478 5.38 13.18 2.37
CA GLN A 478 5.40 11.72 2.37
C GLN A 478 5.38 11.20 0.93
N GLU A 479 5.82 9.95 0.74
CA GLU A 479 5.43 9.19 -0.45
C GLU A 479 3.90 9.14 -0.61
N ASN A 480 3.42 8.65 -1.74
CA ASN A 480 2.02 8.64 -2.19
C ASN A 480 1.10 7.73 -1.35
N TRP A 481 1.02 8.00 -0.05
CA TRP A 481 0.33 7.23 0.95
C TRP A 481 -0.96 7.96 1.34
N THR A 482 -1.99 7.16 1.57
CA THR A 482 -3.30 7.63 2.05
C THR A 482 -3.34 7.65 3.56
N TYR A 483 -4.00 8.67 4.12
CA TYR A 483 -4.30 8.78 5.54
C TYR A 483 -5.75 8.43 5.81
N ALA A 484 -5.95 7.56 6.78
CA ALA A 484 -7.27 7.17 7.24
C ALA A 484 -7.30 7.06 8.76
N ILE A 485 -8.51 7.11 9.31
CA ILE A 485 -8.78 7.09 10.73
C ILE A 485 -9.74 5.97 11.12
N ASP A 486 -9.61 5.43 12.33
CA ASP A 486 -10.44 4.33 12.84
C ASP A 486 -11.94 4.69 12.78
N LEU A 487 -12.68 3.95 11.96
CA LEU A 487 -14.10 4.20 11.74
C LEU A 487 -14.93 3.93 13.00
N GLY A 488 -14.56 2.94 13.81
CA GLY A 488 -15.28 2.64 15.04
C GLY A 488 -15.23 3.82 16.01
N LYS A 489 -14.05 4.42 16.18
CA LYS A 489 -13.89 5.62 17.00
C LYS A 489 -14.65 6.81 16.41
N VAL A 490 -14.61 7.00 15.09
CA VAL A 490 -15.40 8.06 14.43
C VAL A 490 -16.90 7.90 14.70
N LEU A 491 -17.44 6.69 14.54
CA LEU A 491 -18.85 6.39 14.81
C LEU A 491 -19.21 6.68 16.27
N ASP A 492 -18.35 6.33 17.22
CA ASP A 492 -18.58 6.63 18.64
C ASP A 492 -18.55 8.13 18.94
N ARG A 493 -17.57 8.87 18.39
CA ARG A 493 -17.44 10.33 18.60
C ARG A 493 -18.56 11.15 17.97
N LEU A 494 -19.16 10.67 16.89
CA LEU A 494 -20.29 11.33 16.23
C LEU A 494 -21.66 10.76 16.65
N ASN A 495 -21.69 9.78 17.56
CA ASN A 495 -22.90 9.09 18.02
C ASN A 495 -23.71 8.38 16.91
N LEU A 496 -23.00 7.65 16.05
CA LEU A 496 -23.53 7.01 14.84
C LEU A 496 -23.37 5.49 14.88
N GLU A 497 -24.23 4.77 14.18
CA GLU A 497 -24.05 3.36 13.85
C GLU A 497 -24.23 3.11 12.35
N LEU A 498 -23.76 1.97 11.86
CA LEU A 498 -23.91 1.61 10.46
C LEU A 498 -25.38 1.38 10.13
N PHE A 499 -25.81 1.88 8.97
CA PHE A 499 -27.16 1.65 8.47
C PHE A 499 -27.23 0.31 7.74
N GLU A 500 -28.22 -0.52 8.07
CA GLU A 500 -28.40 -1.89 7.52
C GLU A 500 -29.38 -1.97 6.34
#